data_AF-A0A0A9DKP2-F1
#
_entry.id   AF-A0A0A9DKP2-F1
#
_cell.length_a   1.000
_cell.length_b   1.000
_cell.length_c   1.000
_cell.angle_alpha   90.00
_cell.angle_beta   90.00
_cell.angle_gamma   90.00
#
_symmetry.space_group_name_H-M   'P 1'
#
loop_
_entity.id
_entity.type
_entity.pdbx_description
1 polymer ?
#
loop_
_entity_poly.entity_id
_entity_poly.type
_entity_poly.pdbx_seq_one_letter_code
_entity_poly.pdbx_strand_id
1 'polypeptide(L)'
;MCSTTTLPAVEGCERVFHLATPVPEDKIVDLESEVLNTAVKGTLNVLKVCSAAKVQKLVVMSSNAAVDFNPNWPQDRLKDESSWSDKEFCKENGDWYSVAKITAEQTALEYADKNGLDVVTLYPPLVFGPLLQSTVNTSSKFLIYVIKGSLVRVCSLPYLPFVTWITTSLINFLLT
;
A
#
# COMPACT_ATOMS: atom_id res chain seq x y z
N MET A 1 21.37 8.83 -9.28
CA MET A 1 20.69 10.03 -9.82
C MET A 1 19.22 9.92 -9.42
N CYS A 2 18.69 10.91 -8.69
CA CYS A 2 17.26 11.02 -8.40
C CYS A 2 16.53 11.31 -9.73
N SER A 3 15.36 10.69 -9.99
CA SER A 3 14.60 11.02 -11.20
C SER A 3 14.17 12.48 -11.11
N THR A 4 14.75 13.33 -11.96
CA THR A 4 14.58 14.80 -11.97
C THR A 4 13.14 15.25 -12.17
N THR A 5 12.24 14.35 -12.58
CA THR A 5 10.85 14.68 -12.93
C THR A 5 9.94 14.97 -11.73
N THR A 6 10.24 14.44 -10.54
CA THR A 6 9.31 14.54 -9.39
C THR A 6 9.67 15.61 -8.36
N LEU A 7 10.93 16.07 -8.33
CA LEU A 7 11.36 17.11 -7.40
C LEU A 7 10.59 18.44 -7.56
N PRO A 8 10.35 18.96 -8.79
CA PRO A 8 9.59 20.20 -8.94
C PRO A 8 8.15 20.11 -8.43
N ALA A 9 7.57 18.91 -8.35
CA ALA A 9 6.22 18.70 -7.83
C ALA A 9 6.15 18.63 -6.30
N VAL A 10 7.29 18.41 -5.64
CA VAL A 10 7.40 18.26 -4.18
C VAL A 10 8.03 19.49 -3.53
N GLU A 11 8.77 20.30 -4.28
CA GLU A 11 9.38 21.51 -3.77
C GLU A 11 8.34 22.48 -3.17
N GLY A 12 8.61 22.96 -1.95
CA GLY A 12 7.69 23.79 -1.18
C GLY A 12 6.55 23.04 -0.46
N CYS A 13 6.42 21.73 -0.64
CA CYS A 13 5.43 20.94 0.10
C CYS A 13 5.94 20.61 1.51
N GLU A 14 5.13 20.90 2.53
CA GLU A 14 5.43 20.48 3.91
C GLU A 14 5.12 19.00 4.14
N ARG A 15 4.06 18.48 3.51
CA ARG A 15 3.59 17.10 3.64
C ARG A 15 3.36 16.49 2.26
N VAL A 16 3.72 15.23 2.09
CA VAL A 16 3.56 14.49 0.81
C VAL A 16 2.81 13.19 1.07
N PHE A 17 1.89 12.84 0.16
CA PHE A 17 1.14 11.59 0.20
C PHE A 17 1.55 10.72 -1.00
N HIS A 18 2.31 9.66 -0.75
CA HIS A 18 2.67 8.67 -1.74
C HIS A 18 1.60 7.56 -1.80
N LEU A 19 0.60 7.77 -2.66
CA LEU A 19 -0.52 6.83 -2.83
C LEU A 19 -0.34 5.89 -4.04
N ALA A 20 0.60 6.19 -4.92
CA ALA A 20 0.78 5.49 -6.19
C ALA A 20 1.42 4.11 -5.98
N THR A 21 0.78 3.07 -6.49
CA THR A 21 1.25 1.70 -6.39
C THR A 21 0.69 0.90 -7.59
N PRO A 22 1.49 0.05 -8.23
CA PRO A 22 0.96 -0.85 -9.26
C PRO A 22 0.00 -1.83 -8.58
N VAL A 23 -1.21 -1.92 -9.12
CA VAL A 23 -2.18 -2.96 -8.74
C VAL A 23 -2.32 -3.88 -9.96
N PRO A 24 -2.04 -5.18 -9.83
CA PRO A 24 -2.14 -6.10 -10.95
C PRO A 24 -3.54 -6.08 -11.56
N GLU A 25 -3.63 -5.87 -12.87
CA GLU A 25 -4.86 -6.08 -13.65
C GLU A 25 -4.59 -7.16 -14.71
N ASP A 26 -5.44 -8.19 -14.74
CA ASP A 26 -5.35 -9.36 -15.62
C ASP A 26 -3.96 -10.03 -15.68
N LYS A 27 -3.75 -10.98 -16.61
CA LYS A 27 -2.54 -11.81 -16.68
C LYS A 27 -1.29 -10.98 -17.02
N ILE A 28 -0.65 -10.42 -16.00
CA ILE A 28 0.69 -9.85 -16.10
C ILE A 28 1.68 -10.97 -16.40
N VAL A 29 2.51 -10.77 -17.43
CA VAL A 29 3.50 -11.75 -17.92
C VAL A 29 4.70 -11.86 -16.98
N ASP A 30 5.06 -10.77 -16.29
CA ASP A 30 6.14 -10.70 -15.30
C ASP A 30 5.72 -9.89 -14.06
N LEU A 31 5.02 -10.57 -13.15
CA LEU A 31 4.50 -9.97 -11.92
C LEU A 31 5.61 -9.46 -10.98
N GLU A 32 6.76 -10.12 -10.97
CA GLU A 32 7.90 -9.71 -10.14
C GLU A 32 8.46 -8.37 -10.63
N SER A 33 8.68 -8.22 -11.94
CA SER A 33 9.24 -6.98 -12.47
C SER A 33 8.22 -5.84 -12.50
N GLU A 34 6.98 -6.09 -12.93
CA GLU A 34 6.02 -5.01 -13.09
C GLU A 34 5.45 -4.50 -11.76
N VAL A 35 5.28 -5.37 -10.77
CA VAL A 35 4.63 -5.02 -9.49
C VAL A 35 5.67 -4.70 -8.43
N LEU A 36 6.55 -5.65 -8.10
CA LEU A 36 7.52 -5.49 -7.02
C LEU A 36 8.57 -4.42 -7.34
N ASN A 37 9.25 -4.54 -8.49
CA ASN A 37 10.32 -3.57 -8.79
C ASN A 37 9.76 -2.16 -8.96
N THR A 38 8.60 -2.00 -9.59
CA THR A 38 7.96 -0.69 -9.75
C THR A 38 7.56 -0.08 -8.41
N ALA A 39 6.93 -0.86 -7.53
CA ALA A 39 6.52 -0.38 -6.20
C ALA A 39 7.72 0.07 -5.37
N VAL A 40 8.79 -0.73 -5.31
CA VAL A 40 9.99 -0.43 -4.53
C VAL A 40 10.75 0.75 -5.11
N LYS A 41 10.98 0.78 -6.44
CA LYS A 41 11.69 1.90 -7.09
C LYS A 41 10.91 3.21 -6.96
N GLY A 42 9.58 3.16 -7.13
CA GLY A 42 8.70 4.32 -6.97
C GLY A 42 8.78 4.89 -5.55
N THR A 43 8.64 4.02 -4.54
CA THR A 43 8.73 4.39 -3.13
C THR A 43 10.08 5.00 -2.80
N LEU A 44 11.18 4.35 -3.19
CA LEU A 44 12.54 4.85 -2.97
C LEU A 44 12.80 6.20 -3.68
N ASN A 45 12.23 6.41 -4.86
CA ASN A 45 12.35 7.69 -5.55
C ASN A 45 11.64 8.81 -4.77
N VAL A 46 10.41 8.59 -4.32
CA VAL A 46 9.66 9.59 -3.55
C VAL A 46 10.36 9.91 -2.23
N LEU A 47 10.87 8.89 -1.52
CA LEU A 47 11.64 9.09 -0.29
C LEU A 47 12.86 10.00 -0.51
N LYS A 48 13.66 9.72 -1.54
CA LYS A 48 14.84 10.53 -1.89
C LYS A 48 14.47 11.96 -2.26
N VAL A 49 13.38 12.15 -2.99
CA VAL A 49 12.87 13.48 -3.37
C VAL A 49 12.37 14.25 -2.14
N CYS A 50 11.62 13.60 -1.25
CA CYS A 50 11.12 14.21 -0.02
C CYS A 50 12.27 14.67 0.89
N SER A 51 13.31 13.84 1.06
CA SER A 51 14.52 14.23 1.78
C SER A 51 15.23 15.43 1.14
N ALA A 52 15.38 15.43 -0.18
CA ALA A 52 16.02 16.53 -0.91
C ALA A 52 15.23 17.85 -0.79
N ALA A 53 13.90 17.77 -0.83
CA ALA A 53 13.00 18.90 -0.69
C ALA A 53 12.74 19.31 0.77
N LYS A 54 13.28 18.58 1.75
CA LYS A 54 13.07 18.80 3.20
C LYS A 54 11.58 18.77 3.59
N VAL A 55 10.83 17.83 3.01
CA VAL A 55 9.45 17.55 3.41
C VAL A 55 9.43 17.18 4.89
N GLN A 56 8.48 17.74 5.63
CA GLN A 56 8.39 17.53 7.08
C GLN A 56 7.79 16.17 7.41
N LYS A 57 6.82 15.69 6.62
CA LYS A 57 6.15 14.40 6.82
C LYS A 57 5.75 13.74 5.50
N LEU A 58 6.11 12.47 5.33
CA LEU A 58 5.72 11.66 4.18
C LEU A 58 4.75 10.55 4.62
N VAL A 59 3.57 10.51 4.01
CA VAL A 59 2.60 9.43 4.20
C VAL A 59 2.72 8.45 3.05
N VAL A 60 2.96 7.17 3.34
CA VAL A 60 3.08 6.09 2.37
C VAL A 60 1.88 5.15 2.46
N MET A 61 1.24 4.89 1.32
CA MET A 61 0.11 3.97 1.23
C MET A 61 0.59 2.52 1.14
N SER A 62 0.56 1.82 2.27
CA SER A 62 0.69 0.36 2.33
C SER A 62 -0.67 -0.32 2.10
N SER A 63 -0.89 -1.49 2.69
CA SER A 63 -2.09 -2.30 2.55
C SER A 63 -2.15 -3.33 3.68
N ASN A 64 -3.34 -3.79 4.03
CA ASN A 64 -3.49 -4.98 4.88
C ASN A 64 -2.75 -6.22 4.31
N ALA A 65 -2.47 -6.27 3.01
CA ALA A 65 -1.60 -7.27 2.38
C ALA A 65 -0.18 -7.33 2.96
N ALA A 66 0.30 -6.27 3.62
CA ALA A 66 1.58 -6.29 4.35
C ALA A 66 1.48 -6.96 5.73
N VAL A 67 0.27 -7.20 6.24
CA VAL A 67 -0.01 -7.63 7.63
C VAL A 67 -0.77 -8.96 7.69
N ASP A 68 -1.60 -9.26 6.68
CA ASP A 68 -2.61 -10.31 6.81
C ASP A 68 -2.14 -11.75 6.55
N PHE A 69 -1.09 -11.94 5.75
CA PHE A 69 -0.69 -13.22 5.20
C PHE A 69 0.49 -13.83 5.95
N ASN A 70 0.22 -14.39 7.13
CA ASN A 70 1.22 -15.14 7.90
C ASN A 70 0.58 -16.45 8.43
N PRO A 71 0.91 -17.61 7.84
CA PRO A 71 0.30 -18.89 8.23
C PRO A 71 0.67 -19.32 9.65
N ASN A 72 1.76 -18.78 10.19
CA ASN A 72 2.28 -19.10 11.52
C ASN A 72 1.84 -18.09 12.59
N TRP A 73 0.90 -17.19 12.25
CA TRP A 73 0.42 -16.18 13.20
C TRP A 73 -0.32 -16.83 14.38
N PRO A 74 -0.01 -16.46 15.65
CA PRO A 74 -0.70 -17.01 16.81
C PRO A 74 -2.20 -16.67 16.79
N GLN A 75 -3.06 -17.67 17.00
CA GLN A 75 -4.52 -17.53 16.92
C GLN A 75 -5.11 -16.63 18.02
N ASP A 76 -4.42 -16.54 19.15
CA ASP A 76 -4.79 -15.74 20.33
C ASP A 76 -4.18 -14.32 20.31
N ARG A 77 -3.41 -13.98 19.27
CA ARG A 77 -2.77 -12.67 19.13
C ARG A 77 -3.51 -11.82 18.09
N LEU A 78 -4.09 -10.71 18.55
CA LEU A 78 -4.60 -9.67 17.66
C LEU A 78 -3.45 -9.05 16.87
N LYS A 79 -3.72 -8.72 15.60
CA LYS A 79 -2.77 -7.98 14.77
C LYS A 79 -2.78 -6.50 15.13
N ASP A 80 -1.59 -5.92 15.14
CA ASP A 80 -1.28 -4.52 15.42
C ASP A 80 -0.23 -4.01 14.42
N GLU A 81 0.27 -2.79 14.59
CA GLU A 81 1.26 -2.16 13.70
C GLU A 81 2.64 -2.86 13.73
N SER A 82 2.88 -3.80 14.65
CA SER A 82 4.09 -4.63 14.69
C SER A 82 3.98 -5.90 13.84
N SER A 83 2.81 -6.15 13.28
CA SER A 83 2.46 -7.40 12.61
C SER A 83 2.86 -7.37 11.14
N TRP A 84 3.49 -8.44 10.65
CA TRP A 84 3.93 -8.57 9.27
C TRP A 84 3.46 -9.88 8.65
N SER A 85 3.09 -9.80 7.37
CA SER A 85 2.92 -10.95 6.50
C SER A 85 4.26 -11.65 6.29
N ASP A 86 4.20 -12.96 6.11
CA ASP A 86 5.33 -13.79 5.75
C ASP A 86 5.62 -13.61 4.25
N LYS A 87 6.71 -12.91 3.94
CA LYS A 87 7.08 -12.53 2.58
C LYS A 87 7.40 -13.76 1.72
N GLU A 88 8.07 -14.73 2.31
CA GLU A 88 8.46 -15.99 1.68
C GLU A 88 7.22 -16.80 1.34
N PHE A 89 6.27 -16.91 2.28
CA PHE A 89 4.96 -17.53 2.02
C PHE A 89 4.21 -16.84 0.88
N CYS A 90 4.14 -15.50 0.86
CA CYS A 90 3.50 -14.77 -0.23
C CYS A 90 4.16 -15.05 -1.59
N LYS A 91 5.50 -15.10 -1.62
CA LYS A 91 6.27 -15.39 -2.83
C LYS A 91 6.02 -16.80 -3.35
N GLU A 92 6.01 -17.80 -2.47
CA GLU A 92 5.73 -19.21 -2.82
C GLU A 92 4.33 -19.40 -3.41
N ASN A 93 3.35 -18.61 -2.94
CA ASN A 93 1.98 -18.63 -3.45
C ASN A 93 1.75 -17.72 -4.67
N GLY A 94 2.81 -17.08 -5.19
CA GLY A 94 2.72 -16.17 -6.34
C GLY A 94 1.99 -14.85 -6.04
N ASP A 95 1.79 -14.49 -4.77
CA ASP A 95 1.19 -13.23 -4.35
C ASP A 95 2.22 -12.09 -4.37
N TRP A 96 2.60 -11.70 -5.58
CA TRP A 96 3.57 -10.65 -5.83
C TRP A 96 3.09 -9.26 -5.40
N TYR A 97 1.77 -9.04 -5.29
CA TYR A 97 1.23 -7.79 -4.75
C TYR A 97 1.57 -7.66 -3.26
N SER A 98 1.32 -8.71 -2.46
CA SER A 98 1.69 -8.71 -1.04
C SER A 98 3.20 -8.57 -0.86
N VAL A 99 4.02 -9.30 -1.65
CA VAL A 99 5.48 -9.15 -1.63
C VAL A 99 5.90 -7.70 -1.94
N ALA A 100 5.28 -7.07 -2.94
CA ALA A 100 5.55 -5.68 -3.31
C ALA A 100 5.20 -4.70 -2.18
N LYS A 101 4.05 -4.89 -1.53
CA LYS A 101 3.62 -4.05 -0.40
C LYS A 101 4.54 -4.19 0.81
N ILE A 102 4.87 -5.41 1.21
CA ILE A 102 5.82 -5.68 2.30
C ILE A 102 7.16 -5.00 2.01
N THR A 103 7.72 -5.24 0.82
CA THR A 103 9.07 -4.77 0.49
C THR A 103 9.13 -3.24 0.34
N ALA A 104 8.13 -2.63 -0.27
CA ALA A 104 8.06 -1.17 -0.41
C ALA A 104 7.92 -0.48 0.95
N GLU A 105 7.12 -1.04 1.85
CA GLU A 105 6.95 -0.50 3.19
C GLU A 105 8.21 -0.63 4.04
N GLN A 106 8.84 -1.81 4.07
CA GLN A 106 10.14 -2.01 4.72
C GLN A 106 11.19 -1.04 4.19
N THR A 107 11.22 -0.84 2.87
CA THR A 107 12.13 0.14 2.24
C THR A 107 11.87 1.56 2.75
N ALA A 108 10.60 1.94 2.95
CA ALA A 108 10.24 3.26 3.46
C ALA A 108 10.63 3.47 4.91
N LEU A 109 10.31 2.50 5.78
CA LEU A 109 10.66 2.55 7.21
C LEU A 109 12.18 2.54 7.42
N GLU A 110 12.90 1.63 6.74
CA GLU A 110 14.36 1.59 6.82
C GLU A 110 15.02 2.88 6.31
N TYR A 111 14.48 3.47 5.24
CA TYR A 111 15.00 4.73 4.73
C TYR A 111 14.74 5.87 5.72
N ALA A 112 13.55 5.93 6.31
CA ALA A 112 13.18 6.90 7.33
C ALA A 112 14.16 6.86 8.51
N ASP A 113 14.40 5.68 9.07
CA ASP A 113 15.32 5.47 10.20
C ASP A 113 16.76 5.91 9.85
N LYS A 114 17.22 5.61 8.63
CA LYS A 114 18.59 5.93 8.19
C LYS A 114 18.80 7.41 7.86
N ASN A 115 17.76 8.13 7.43
CA ASN A 115 17.89 9.47 6.87
C ASN A 115 17.16 10.56 7.70
N GLY A 116 16.46 10.18 8.77
CA GLY A 116 15.74 11.12 9.63
C GLY A 116 14.52 11.77 8.97
N LEU A 117 13.92 11.09 7.98
CA LEU A 117 12.67 11.53 7.34
C LEU A 117 11.49 11.01 8.15
N ASP A 118 10.55 11.87 8.56
CA ASP A 118 9.31 11.44 9.23
C ASP A 118 8.39 10.75 8.21
N VAL A 119 8.21 9.44 8.38
CA VAL A 119 7.40 8.59 7.49
C VAL A 119 6.31 7.90 8.29
N VAL A 120 5.07 7.98 7.78
CA VAL A 120 3.91 7.27 8.31
C VAL A 120 3.34 6.35 7.24
N THR A 121 3.08 5.10 7.59
CA THR A 121 2.49 4.09 6.71
C THR A 121 1.02 3.85 7.05
N LEU A 122 0.20 3.63 6.02
CA LEU A 122 -1.23 3.36 6.16
C LEU A 122 -1.61 2.01 5.56
N TYR A 123 -2.51 1.27 6.23
CA TYR A 123 -2.89 -0.10 5.86
C TYR A 123 -4.38 -0.20 5.54
N PRO A 124 -4.85 0.32 4.40
CA PRO A 124 -6.23 0.07 4.00
C PRO A 124 -6.43 -1.41 3.66
N PRO A 125 -7.59 -1.99 4.02
CA PRO A 125 -8.07 -3.25 3.45
C PRO A 125 -8.82 -2.97 2.14
N LEU A 126 -9.96 -3.61 1.89
CA LEU A 126 -10.76 -3.32 0.70
C LEU A 126 -11.46 -1.96 0.80
N VAL A 127 -11.34 -1.18 -0.28
CA VAL A 127 -11.83 0.20 -0.36
C VAL A 127 -13.09 0.29 -1.25
N PHE A 128 -14.29 0.23 -0.66
CA PHE A 128 -15.61 0.58 -1.24
C PHE A 128 -16.15 1.98 -0.95
N GLY A 129 -16.56 2.74 -1.97
CA GLY A 129 -17.30 4.00 -1.78
C GLY A 129 -17.79 4.56 -3.11
N PRO A 130 -18.41 5.76 -3.11
CA PRO A 130 -18.76 6.45 -4.35
C PRO A 130 -17.53 6.62 -5.24
N LEU A 131 -17.62 6.18 -6.50
CA LEU A 131 -16.54 6.34 -7.46
C LEU A 131 -16.55 7.76 -8.03
N LEU A 132 -15.44 8.48 -7.87
CA LEU A 132 -15.25 9.81 -8.48
C LEU A 132 -14.77 9.72 -9.95
N GLN A 133 -14.44 8.51 -10.42
CA GLN A 133 -13.95 8.22 -11.77
C GLN A 133 -14.86 7.19 -12.43
N SER A 134 -14.86 7.14 -13.77
CA SER A 134 -15.67 6.20 -14.56
C SER A 134 -15.14 4.77 -14.54
N THR A 135 -13.91 4.56 -14.08
CA THR A 135 -13.27 3.26 -13.95
C THR A 135 -13.49 2.66 -12.57
N VAL A 136 -13.62 1.33 -12.50
CA VAL A 136 -13.84 0.62 -11.25
C VAL A 136 -12.50 0.13 -10.69
N ASN A 137 -12.18 0.47 -9.45
CA ASN A 137 -10.99 -0.03 -8.77
C ASN A 137 -11.13 -1.53 -8.39
N THR A 138 -10.02 -2.20 -8.08
CA THR A 138 -10.00 -3.64 -7.76
C THR A 138 -10.92 -4.03 -6.60
N SER A 139 -10.95 -3.25 -5.52
CA SER A 139 -11.86 -3.51 -4.39
C SER A 139 -13.33 -3.43 -4.82
N SER A 140 -13.71 -2.41 -5.58
CA SER A 140 -15.08 -2.25 -6.07
C SER A 140 -15.44 -3.32 -7.12
N LYS A 141 -14.48 -3.76 -7.95
CA LYS A 141 -14.65 -4.92 -8.84
C LYS A 141 -14.99 -6.18 -8.04
N PHE A 142 -14.27 -6.42 -6.93
CA PHE A 142 -14.58 -7.53 -6.01
C PHE A 142 -16.02 -7.46 -5.49
N LEU A 143 -16.48 -6.30 -5.02
CA LEU A 143 -17.87 -6.12 -4.57
C LEU A 143 -18.89 -6.38 -5.70
N ILE A 144 -18.61 -5.89 -6.91
CA ILE A 144 -19.48 -6.12 -8.08
C ILE A 144 -19.56 -7.62 -8.39
N TYR A 145 -18.45 -8.37 -8.32
CA TYR A 145 -18.45 -9.82 -8.55
C TYR A 145 -19.29 -10.58 -7.52
N VAL A 146 -19.21 -10.16 -6.25
CA VAL A 146 -20.06 -10.71 -5.17
C VAL A 146 -21.54 -10.47 -5.47
N ILE A 147 -21.91 -9.22 -5.78
CA ILE A 147 -23.31 -8.84 -6.06
C ILE A 147 -23.86 -9.58 -7.29
N LYS A 148 -23.03 -9.77 -8.33
CA LYS A 148 -23.41 -10.50 -9.55
C LYS A 148 -23.43 -12.03 -9.36
N GLY A 149 -23.17 -12.54 -8.16
CA GLY A 149 -23.19 -13.97 -7.86
C GLY A 149 -22.11 -14.79 -8.56
N SER A 150 -21.04 -14.15 -9.03
CA SER A 150 -20.00 -14.80 -9.86
C SER A 150 -18.90 -15.51 -9.04
N LEU A 151 -19.23 -15.99 -7.84
CA LEU A 151 -18.22 -16.20 -6.80
C LEU A 151 -17.64 -17.64 -6.82
N VAL A 152 -16.41 -17.75 -7.34
CA VAL A 152 -15.46 -18.82 -7.04
C VAL A 152 -14.96 -18.60 -5.61
N ARG A 153 -15.21 -19.57 -4.71
CA ARG A 153 -14.74 -19.70 -3.31
C ARG A 153 -13.98 -18.48 -2.73
N VAL A 154 -14.69 -17.57 -2.07
CA VAL A 154 -14.07 -16.64 -1.12
C VAL A 154 -13.77 -17.43 0.16
N CYS A 155 -12.51 -17.78 0.38
CA CYS A 155 -12.05 -18.16 1.71
C CYS A 155 -12.23 -16.94 2.64
N SER A 156 -13.04 -17.14 3.68
CA SER A 156 -13.31 -16.27 4.82
C SER A 156 -12.32 -15.12 5.03
N LEU A 157 -12.70 -13.91 4.61
CA LEU A 157 -12.07 -12.65 5.04
C LEU A 157 -12.76 -12.17 6.33
N PRO A 158 -12.10 -12.18 7.49
CA PRO A 158 -12.64 -11.50 8.66
C PRO A 158 -12.42 -9.99 8.48
N TYR A 159 -13.50 -9.22 8.65
CA TYR A 159 -13.56 -7.75 8.73
C TYR A 159 -13.27 -6.91 7.47
N LEU A 160 -14.31 -6.22 7.01
CA LEU A 160 -14.29 -5.20 5.97
C LEU A 160 -14.68 -3.85 6.57
N PRO A 161 -13.73 -2.97 6.95
CA PRO A 161 -14.07 -1.62 7.36
C PRO A 161 -14.50 -0.77 6.16
N PHE A 162 -15.49 0.10 6.36
CA PHE A 162 -16.04 1.02 5.35
C PHE A 162 -15.06 2.16 4.98
N VAL A 163 -14.99 2.52 3.70
CA VAL A 163 -14.01 3.51 3.16
C VAL A 163 -14.18 4.93 3.63
N THR A 164 -15.40 5.31 4.00
CA THR A 164 -15.67 6.68 4.44
C THR A 164 -14.82 7.06 5.65
N TRP A 165 -14.32 6.09 6.41
CA TRP A 165 -13.42 6.32 7.54
C TRP A 165 -11.96 6.59 7.15
N ILE A 166 -11.45 5.98 6.08
CA ILE A 166 -10.03 6.07 5.69
C ILE A 166 -9.70 7.43 5.09
N THR A 167 -10.62 8.08 4.39
CA THR A 167 -10.31 9.35 3.72
C THR A 167 -10.48 10.55 4.63
N THR A 168 -11.58 10.71 5.36
CA THR A 168 -11.80 11.98 6.08
C THR A 168 -11.11 12.02 7.45
N SER A 169 -11.26 10.97 8.26
CA SER A 169 -10.71 10.97 9.63
C SER A 169 -9.20 10.75 9.66
N LEU A 170 -8.70 9.84 8.81
CA LEU A 170 -7.29 9.52 8.72
C LEU A 170 -6.49 10.67 8.09
N ILE A 171 -6.98 11.30 7.02
CA ILE A 171 -6.30 12.47 6.42
C ILE A 171 -6.25 13.61 7.45
N ASN A 172 -7.33 13.88 8.19
CA ASN A 172 -7.30 14.92 9.22
C ASN A 172 -6.28 14.61 10.33
N PHE A 173 -6.16 13.35 10.76
CA PHE A 173 -5.13 12.92 11.72
C PHE A 173 -3.70 13.05 11.15
N LEU A 174 -3.53 12.77 9.86
CA LEU A 174 -2.24 12.88 9.17
C LEU A 174 -1.88 14.33 8.81
N LEU A 175 -2.83 15.26 8.87
CA LEU A 175 -2.66 16.70 8.65
C LEU A 175 -2.45 17.48 9.97
N THR A 176 -2.77 16.89 11.12
CA THR A 176 -2.28 17.38 12.43
C THR A 176 -0.81 17.01 12.61
#